data_AF-A0A1C7MQB7-F1
#
_entry.id   AF-A0A1C7MQB7-F1
#
_cell.length_a   1.000
_cell.length_b   1.000
_cell.length_c   1.000
_cell.angle_alpha   90.00
_cell.angle_beta   90.00
_cell.angle_gamma   90.00
#
_symmetry.space_group_name_H-M   'P 1'
#
loop_
_entity.id
_entity.type
_entity.pdbx_description
1 polymer ?
#
loop_
_entity_poly.entity_id
_entity_poly.type
_entity_poly.pdbx_seq_one_letter_code
_entity_poly.pdbx_strand_id
1 'polypeptide(L)'
;MLAHLRNVSSRKAGSSTACAFRRQFTFNAVLHDEREKSRVPSKGYENWLTSDGQKYREPYRPRNWLGGHIPFPLNPTFKPPTPISNHLRTIIYNEYIGPLEEGIVENKPIQTGFVQGMENILGITEDIKQHKMQMHRGALELGSDATEADTQSEDGNEAARHRYQRLFWEPVVEGQEPILPAILAKSRADAEKHSKAEAEARSNEGLTVFQHEESHEHIVERPGRPSIKFVDVGGKFLNIREQMHRRKDAERRHN
;
A
#
# COMPACT_ATOMS: atom_id res chain seq x y z
N MET A 1 -35.50 -57.31 8.84
CA MET A 1 -35.77 -58.41 7.88
C MET A 1 -36.00 -57.76 6.53
N LEU A 2 -35.05 -57.86 5.58
CA LEU A 2 -35.17 -58.65 4.33
C LEU A 2 -36.45 -58.28 3.53
N ALA A 3 -36.45 -57.91 2.25
CA ALA A 3 -35.48 -58.10 1.18
C ALA A 3 -35.79 -57.17 -0.02
N HIS A 4 -34.80 -57.10 -0.92
CA HIS A 4 -34.81 -56.82 -2.35
C HIS A 4 -36.15 -56.65 -3.10
N LEU A 5 -36.12 -55.81 -4.16
CA LEU A 5 -36.28 -56.26 -5.55
C LEU A 5 -35.74 -55.20 -6.54
N ARG A 6 -34.79 -55.62 -7.37
CA ARG A 6 -34.39 -54.97 -8.63
C ARG A 6 -35.46 -55.28 -9.68
N ASN A 7 -35.71 -54.36 -10.61
CA ASN A 7 -36.05 -54.77 -11.97
C ASN A 7 -35.61 -53.75 -13.02
N VAL A 8 -34.87 -54.28 -13.99
CA VAL A 8 -34.43 -53.67 -15.24
C VAL A 8 -35.55 -53.84 -16.26
N SER A 9 -35.83 -52.84 -17.09
CA SER A 9 -36.47 -53.09 -18.39
C SER A 9 -36.06 -52.10 -19.47
N SER A 10 -35.48 -52.70 -20.51
CA SER A 10 -35.06 -52.13 -21.78
C SER A 10 -36.28 -51.72 -22.63
N ARG A 11 -36.20 -50.57 -23.31
CA ARG A 11 -36.88 -50.40 -24.61
C ARG A 11 -35.97 -49.72 -25.63
N LYS A 12 -35.84 -50.40 -26.76
CA LYS A 12 -35.10 -50.02 -27.98
C LYS A 12 -35.98 -49.16 -28.90
N ALA A 13 -35.28 -48.43 -29.75
CA ALA A 13 -35.55 -48.14 -31.16
C ALA A 13 -36.77 -47.30 -31.55
N GLY A 14 -36.48 -46.07 -31.98
CA GLY A 14 -37.23 -45.34 -32.99
C GLY A 14 -36.32 -45.05 -34.18
N SER A 15 -36.53 -45.80 -35.27
CA SER A 15 -35.97 -45.58 -36.60
C SER A 15 -36.81 -44.52 -37.31
N SER A 16 -36.18 -43.55 -37.97
CA SER A 16 -36.79 -42.88 -39.12
C SER A 16 -35.73 -42.45 -40.13
N THR A 17 -36.12 -42.61 -41.37
CA THR A 17 -35.35 -42.83 -42.58
C THR A 17 -35.01 -41.54 -43.34
N ALA A 18 -33.90 -41.64 -44.08
CA ALA A 18 -33.66 -41.07 -45.40
C ALA A 18 -33.43 -39.55 -45.55
N CYS A 19 -32.18 -39.19 -45.90
CA CYS A 19 -31.94 -38.66 -47.24
C CYS A 19 -30.48 -38.94 -47.65
N ALA A 20 -30.32 -39.72 -48.71
CA ALA A 20 -29.04 -40.05 -49.31
C ALA A 20 -28.62 -38.93 -50.29
N PHE A 21 -27.43 -38.37 -50.12
CA PHE A 21 -26.71 -37.77 -51.24
C PHE A 21 -25.30 -38.36 -51.31
N ARG A 22 -25.21 -39.37 -52.17
CA ARG A 22 -24.02 -40.14 -52.52
C ARG A 22 -23.14 -39.31 -53.44
N ARG A 23 -22.03 -38.75 -52.94
CA ARG A 23 -20.88 -38.42 -53.79
C ARG A 23 -19.79 -39.46 -53.51
N GLN A 24 -19.66 -40.38 -54.47
CA GLN A 24 -18.52 -41.27 -54.56
C GLN A 24 -17.30 -40.44 -54.99
N PHE A 25 -16.33 -40.31 -54.09
CA PHE A 25 -14.95 -40.02 -54.46
C PHE A 25 -14.07 -41.03 -53.72
N THR A 26 -13.87 -42.18 -54.35
CA THR A 26 -12.77 -43.10 -54.03
C THR A 26 -11.68 -42.83 -55.05
N PHE A 27 -10.57 -42.24 -54.61
CA PHE A 27 -9.31 -42.32 -55.32
C PHE A 27 -8.19 -42.54 -54.30
N ASN A 28 -7.75 -43.79 -54.26
CA ASN A 28 -6.40 -44.29 -54.00
C ASN A 28 -5.65 -43.81 -52.75
N ALA A 29 -5.64 -44.71 -51.76
CA ALA A 29 -4.51 -44.89 -50.86
C ALA A 29 -3.26 -45.22 -51.67
N VAL A 30 -2.33 -44.27 -51.75
CA VAL A 30 -0.93 -44.51 -52.10
C VAL A 30 -0.10 -43.77 -51.06
N LEU A 31 0.60 -44.57 -50.26
CA LEU A 31 1.87 -44.29 -49.59
C LEU A 31 2.50 -42.94 -49.96
N HIS A 32 2.55 -42.02 -49.00
CA HIS A 32 3.81 -41.43 -48.56
C HIS A 32 3.62 -40.82 -47.17
N ASP A 33 4.11 -41.59 -46.22
CA ASP A 33 4.50 -41.19 -44.88
C ASP A 33 5.62 -40.14 -44.94
N GLU A 34 5.25 -38.88 -45.20
CA GLU A 34 6.16 -37.73 -45.24
C GLU A 34 5.49 -36.49 -44.60
N ARG A 35 4.74 -36.70 -43.50
CA ARG A 35 4.11 -35.61 -42.73
C ARG A 35 4.54 -35.55 -41.26
N GLU A 36 5.70 -36.12 -40.93
CA GLU A 36 6.27 -36.12 -39.58
C GLU A 36 7.71 -35.56 -39.49
N LYS A 37 8.14 -34.66 -40.38
CA LYS A 37 9.50 -34.05 -40.31
C LYS A 37 9.53 -32.52 -40.26
N SER A 38 8.64 -31.90 -39.51
CA SER A 38 8.89 -30.54 -39.00
C SER A 38 8.24 -30.23 -37.65
N ARG A 39 7.87 -31.26 -36.88
CA ARG A 39 7.64 -31.07 -35.45
C ARG A 39 9.00 -30.98 -34.80
N VAL A 40 9.54 -29.76 -34.70
CA VAL A 40 10.63 -29.48 -33.77
C VAL A 40 10.22 -30.15 -32.45
N PRO A 41 10.96 -31.15 -31.93
CA PRO A 41 10.61 -31.74 -30.66
C PRO A 41 10.60 -30.56 -29.69
N SER A 42 9.42 -30.27 -29.14
CA SER A 42 9.28 -29.31 -28.06
C SER A 42 10.44 -29.59 -27.12
N LYS A 43 11.37 -28.64 -26.95
CA LYS A 43 12.41 -28.77 -25.94
C LYS A 43 11.64 -29.01 -24.65
N GLY A 44 11.64 -30.27 -24.20
CA GLY A 44 10.85 -30.66 -23.04
C GLY A 44 11.22 -29.78 -21.86
N TYR A 45 10.32 -29.69 -20.88
CA TYR A 45 10.55 -28.92 -19.66
C TYR A 45 11.93 -29.21 -19.03
N GLU A 46 12.37 -30.46 -19.03
CA GLU A 46 13.70 -30.88 -18.55
C GLU A 46 14.86 -30.29 -19.36
N ASN A 47 14.72 -30.20 -20.68
CA ASN A 47 15.72 -29.58 -21.55
C ASN A 47 15.79 -28.07 -21.30
N TRP A 48 14.64 -27.44 -21.00
CA TRP A 48 14.60 -26.03 -20.61
C TRP A 48 15.25 -25.80 -19.25
N LEU A 49 14.93 -26.59 -18.22
CA LEU A 49 15.56 -26.50 -16.90
C LEU A 49 17.08 -26.62 -16.98
N THR A 50 17.57 -27.50 -17.84
CA THR A 50 19.02 -27.73 -18.05
C THR A 50 19.69 -26.63 -18.85
N SER A 51 18.97 -25.95 -19.75
CA SER A 51 19.51 -24.87 -20.58
C SER A 51 19.09 -23.49 -20.04
N ASP A 52 18.02 -22.93 -20.58
CA ASP A 52 17.58 -21.56 -20.29
C ASP A 52 17.09 -21.35 -18.85
N GLY A 53 16.60 -22.40 -18.20
CA GLY A 53 16.10 -22.38 -16.82
C GLY A 53 17.21 -22.33 -15.77
N GLN A 54 18.42 -22.78 -16.12
CA GLN A 54 19.54 -22.85 -15.18
C GLN A 54 19.89 -21.49 -14.58
N LYS A 55 19.72 -20.41 -15.36
CA LYS A 55 19.97 -19.03 -14.91
C LYS A 55 19.01 -18.52 -13.83
N TYR A 56 17.89 -19.20 -13.60
CA TYR A 56 16.90 -18.85 -12.57
C TYR A 56 16.94 -19.78 -11.37
N ARG A 57 17.80 -20.80 -11.38
CA ARG A 57 17.95 -21.75 -10.27
C ARG A 57 18.51 -21.07 -9.03
N GLU A 58 19.49 -20.21 -9.22
CA GLU A 58 20.16 -19.48 -8.14
C GLU A 58 20.01 -17.97 -8.34
N PRO A 59 19.81 -17.21 -7.26
CA PRO A 59 19.66 -15.75 -7.34
C PRO A 59 21.02 -15.09 -7.59
N TYR A 60 21.45 -15.11 -8.86
CA TYR A 60 22.71 -14.50 -9.28
C TYR A 60 22.63 -12.97 -9.40
N ARG A 61 21.46 -12.45 -9.81
CA ARG A 61 21.22 -11.02 -10.03
C ARG A 61 19.89 -10.59 -9.41
N PRO A 62 19.80 -9.38 -8.83
CA PRO A 62 18.51 -8.80 -8.44
C PRO A 62 17.58 -8.66 -9.64
N ARG A 63 16.27 -8.83 -9.39
CA ARG A 63 15.20 -8.72 -10.39
C ARG A 63 15.48 -9.56 -11.63
N ASN A 64 15.92 -10.81 -11.41
CA ASN A 64 16.15 -11.78 -12.47
C ASN A 64 14.82 -12.33 -13.03
N TRP A 65 14.06 -11.45 -13.67
CA TRP A 65 12.74 -11.75 -14.22
C TRP A 65 12.83 -12.41 -15.60
N LEU A 66 11.82 -13.20 -15.95
CA LEU A 66 11.73 -13.88 -17.24
C LEU A 66 11.74 -12.90 -18.43
N GLY A 67 11.13 -11.73 -18.27
CA GLY A 67 11.09 -10.65 -19.28
C GLY A 67 12.24 -9.65 -19.17
N GLY A 68 13.31 -9.96 -18.41
CA GLY A 68 14.41 -9.04 -18.16
C GLY A 68 13.99 -7.90 -17.24
N HIS A 69 13.57 -6.77 -17.79
CA HIS A 69 13.09 -5.61 -17.03
C HIS A 69 11.60 -5.68 -16.65
N ILE A 70 10.92 -6.77 -17.00
CA ILE A 70 9.49 -6.96 -16.76
C ILE A 70 9.28 -8.34 -16.12
N PRO A 71 8.54 -8.44 -15.00
CA PRO A 71 8.29 -9.71 -14.31
C PRO A 71 7.56 -10.72 -15.20
N PHE A 72 6.55 -10.25 -15.93
CA PHE A 72 5.73 -11.08 -16.81
C PHE A 72 5.84 -10.61 -18.26
N PRO A 73 6.43 -11.40 -19.17
CA PRO A 73 6.59 -11.02 -20.58
C PRO A 73 5.26 -10.67 -21.27
N LEU A 74 4.17 -11.33 -20.88
CA LEU A 74 2.83 -11.13 -21.46
C LEU A 74 2.05 -9.98 -20.80
N ASN A 75 2.57 -9.40 -19.72
CA ASN A 75 1.94 -8.28 -19.03
C ASN A 75 2.98 -7.19 -18.69
N PRO A 76 3.33 -6.34 -19.67
CA PRO A 76 4.35 -5.30 -19.49
C PRO A 76 3.92 -4.19 -18.52
N THR A 77 2.63 -4.02 -18.28
CA THR A 77 2.07 -2.99 -17.40
C THR A 77 2.30 -3.33 -15.92
N PHE A 78 2.41 -4.62 -15.60
CA PHE A 78 2.65 -5.04 -14.22
C PHE A 78 4.13 -4.91 -13.85
N LYS A 79 4.46 -3.84 -13.13
CA LYS A 79 5.80 -3.60 -12.56
C LYS A 79 5.63 -3.28 -11.08
N PRO A 80 5.79 -4.27 -10.17
CA PRO A 80 5.64 -4.01 -8.76
C PRO A 80 6.69 -2.98 -8.31
N PRO A 81 6.33 -2.01 -7.46
CA PRO A 81 7.32 -1.10 -6.89
C PRO A 81 8.29 -1.89 -6.00
N THR A 82 9.54 -1.44 -5.93
CA THR A 82 10.52 -2.02 -5.00
C THR A 82 9.99 -1.88 -3.57
N PRO A 83 9.93 -2.97 -2.78
CA PRO A 83 9.45 -2.88 -1.42
C PRO A 83 10.42 -2.11 -0.52
N ILE A 84 9.90 -1.60 0.58
CA ILE A 84 10.68 -0.90 1.60
C ILE A 84 11.67 -1.88 2.26
N SER A 85 12.91 -1.43 2.50
CA SER A 85 13.90 -2.25 3.22
C SER A 85 13.43 -2.56 4.64
N ASN A 86 13.81 -3.72 5.15
CA ASN A 86 13.53 -4.16 6.51
C ASN A 86 14.10 -3.16 7.52
N HIS A 87 15.30 -2.62 7.26
CA HIS A 87 15.90 -1.59 8.10
C HIS A 87 15.01 -0.35 8.22
N LEU A 88 14.49 0.17 7.10
CA LEU A 88 13.56 1.31 7.11
C LEU A 88 12.24 0.95 7.81
N ARG A 89 11.73 -0.27 7.62
CA ARG A 89 10.54 -0.73 8.36
C ARG A 89 10.77 -0.75 9.86
N THR A 90 11.94 -1.21 10.31
CA THR A 90 12.32 -1.19 11.73
C THR A 90 12.42 0.23 12.26
N ILE A 91 13.00 1.17 11.50
CA ILE A 91 13.04 2.59 11.90
C ILE A 91 11.63 3.14 12.06
N ILE A 92 10.77 2.99 11.03
CA ILE A 92 9.38 3.46 11.05
C ILE A 92 8.61 2.85 12.22
N TYR A 93 8.78 1.54 12.45
CA TYR A 93 8.14 0.85 13.56
C TYR A 93 8.59 1.42 14.91
N ASN A 94 9.90 1.56 15.13
CA ASN A 94 10.45 2.07 16.39
C ASN A 94 10.06 3.54 16.66
N GLU A 95 9.91 4.35 15.61
CA GLU A 95 9.54 5.76 15.73
C GLU A 95 8.04 5.95 16.02
N TYR A 96 7.18 5.19 15.35
CA TYR A 96 5.73 5.41 15.42
C TYR A 96 4.97 4.42 16.31
N ILE A 97 5.38 3.16 16.35
CA ILE A 97 4.64 2.08 17.00
C ILE A 97 5.33 1.60 18.28
N GLY A 98 6.67 1.61 18.31
CA GLY A 98 7.46 1.23 19.48
C GLY A 98 7.01 1.92 20.78
N PRO A 99 6.78 3.25 20.80
CA PRO A 99 6.30 3.96 21.99
C PRO A 99 4.85 3.62 22.38
N LEU A 100 4.08 3.01 21.49
CA LEU A 100 2.67 2.66 21.71
C LEU A 100 2.49 1.22 22.20
N GLU A 101 3.48 0.34 21.97
CA GLU A 101 3.38 -1.11 22.20
C GLU A 101 4.48 -1.65 23.13
N GLU A 102 4.80 -0.95 24.23
CA GLU A 102 5.86 -1.33 25.20
C GLU A 102 5.68 -2.72 25.89
N GLY A 103 4.66 -3.52 25.53
CA GLY A 103 4.34 -4.79 26.18
C GLY A 103 4.31 -6.05 25.30
N ILE A 104 4.55 -5.96 23.98
CA ILE A 104 4.28 -7.08 23.03
C ILE A 104 5.54 -7.46 22.23
N VAL A 105 6.72 -7.49 22.87
CA VAL A 105 7.92 -8.02 22.22
C VAL A 105 8.14 -9.46 22.69
N GLU A 106 7.52 -10.41 21.99
CA GLU A 106 7.84 -11.82 22.18
C GLU A 106 9.23 -12.12 21.59
N ASN A 107 10.15 -12.63 22.42
CA ASN A 107 11.50 -13.02 22.03
C ASN A 107 11.54 -14.29 21.16
N LYS A 108 10.86 -14.28 20.01
CA LYS A 108 10.93 -15.34 19.02
C LYS A 108 12.17 -15.11 18.14
N PRO A 109 13.00 -16.13 17.89
CA PRO A 109 14.13 -15.98 16.96
C PRO A 109 13.58 -15.74 15.55
N ILE A 110 13.73 -14.52 15.05
CA ILE A 110 13.28 -14.12 13.71
C ILE A 110 14.29 -14.63 12.68
N GLN A 111 13.81 -15.31 11.64
CA GLN A 111 14.66 -15.75 10.52
C GLN A 111 15.12 -14.54 9.70
N THR A 112 16.32 -14.02 9.98
CA THR A 112 16.90 -12.86 9.29
C THR A 112 17.46 -13.19 7.91
N GLY A 113 17.96 -14.43 7.72
CA GLY A 113 18.58 -14.85 6.46
C GLY A 113 17.61 -14.86 5.27
N PHE A 114 16.36 -15.27 5.49
CA PHE A 114 15.34 -15.21 4.44
C PHE A 114 15.05 -13.78 4.00
N VAL A 115 14.92 -12.86 4.97
CA VAL A 115 14.69 -11.44 4.70
C VAL A 115 15.83 -10.89 3.87
N GLN A 116 17.08 -11.08 4.29
CA GLN A 116 18.26 -10.61 3.57
C GLN A 116 18.32 -11.15 2.12
N GLY A 117 18.00 -12.44 1.93
CA GLY A 117 17.93 -13.05 0.60
C GLY A 117 16.86 -12.39 -0.27
N MET A 118 15.67 -12.14 0.28
CA MET A 118 14.58 -11.47 -0.43
C MET A 118 14.89 -10.02 -0.80
N GLU A 119 15.55 -9.27 0.09
CA GLU A 119 15.98 -7.90 -0.22
C GLU A 119 16.97 -7.86 -1.38
N ASN A 120 17.87 -8.86 -1.44
CA ASN A 120 18.81 -9.01 -2.53
C ASN A 120 18.11 -9.41 -3.83
N ILE A 121 17.20 -10.40 -3.81
CA ILE A 121 16.47 -10.86 -5.00
C ILE A 121 15.59 -9.75 -5.59
N LEU A 122 14.96 -8.93 -4.74
CA LEU A 122 14.11 -7.82 -5.18
C LEU A 122 14.89 -6.55 -5.56
N GLY A 123 16.21 -6.51 -5.33
CA GLY A 123 17.07 -5.39 -5.72
C GLY A 123 17.03 -4.18 -4.79
N ILE A 124 16.53 -4.34 -3.56
CA ILE A 124 16.42 -3.25 -2.57
C ILE A 124 17.82 -2.70 -2.25
N THR A 125 18.80 -3.59 -2.11
CA THR A 125 20.18 -3.22 -1.78
C THR A 125 20.86 -2.42 -2.90
N GLU A 126 20.56 -2.72 -4.16
CA GLU A 126 21.04 -1.96 -5.32
C GLU A 126 20.38 -0.60 -5.40
N ASP A 127 19.05 -0.53 -5.20
CA ASP A 127 18.31 0.74 -5.25
C ASP A 127 18.82 1.71 -4.18
N ILE A 128 19.10 1.22 -2.97
CA ILE A 128 19.71 2.01 -1.89
C ILE A 128 21.10 2.52 -2.30
N LYS A 129 21.93 1.67 -2.93
CA LYS A 129 23.27 2.06 -3.39
C LYS A 129 23.19 3.11 -4.50
N GLN A 130 22.33 2.90 -5.50
CA GLN A 130 22.13 3.84 -6.60
C GLN A 130 21.63 5.20 -6.08
N HIS A 131 20.66 5.20 -5.16
CA HIS A 131 20.16 6.41 -4.54
C HIS A 131 21.25 7.15 -3.76
N LYS A 132 22.05 6.44 -2.95
CA LYS A 132 23.20 7.03 -2.24
C LYS A 132 24.24 7.61 -3.19
N MET A 133 24.55 6.91 -4.28
CA MET A 133 25.49 7.40 -5.30
C MET A 133 24.96 8.64 -6.03
N GLN A 134 23.67 8.68 -6.35
CA GLN A 134 23.03 9.86 -6.94
C GLN A 134 23.05 11.06 -5.99
N MET A 135 22.76 10.84 -4.71
CA MET A 135 22.85 11.89 -3.68
C MET A 135 24.29 12.39 -3.53
N HIS A 136 25.28 11.50 -3.51
CA HIS A 136 26.68 11.92 -3.48
C HIS A 136 27.11 12.65 -4.76
N ARG A 137 26.64 12.24 -5.94
CA ARG A 137 26.90 12.97 -7.20
C ARG A 137 26.25 14.34 -7.19
N GLY A 138 24.99 14.45 -6.77
CA GLY A 138 24.30 15.72 -6.60
C GLY A 138 25.04 16.63 -5.62
N ALA A 139 25.52 16.10 -4.50
CA ALA A 139 26.32 16.84 -3.53
C ALA A 139 27.71 17.24 -4.07
N LEU A 140 28.31 16.45 -4.96
CA LEU A 140 29.61 16.75 -5.58
C LEU A 140 29.47 17.74 -6.75
N GLU A 141 28.36 17.71 -7.47
CA GLU A 141 28.04 18.61 -8.58
C GLU A 141 27.52 19.98 -8.09
N LEU A 142 26.78 20.03 -6.97
CA LEU A 142 26.38 21.29 -6.34
C LEU A 142 27.43 21.87 -5.38
N GLY A 143 28.51 21.14 -5.09
CA GLY A 143 29.54 21.54 -4.13
C GLY A 143 29.06 21.44 -2.67
N SER A 144 30.01 21.32 -1.74
CA SER A 144 29.75 21.30 -0.29
C SER A 144 28.94 22.52 0.18
N ASP A 145 29.10 23.65 -0.52
CA ASP A 145 28.49 24.95 -0.25
C ASP A 145 26.94 24.93 -0.33
N ALA A 146 26.35 24.17 -1.27
CA ALA A 146 24.89 24.10 -1.39
C ALA A 146 24.23 23.25 -0.29
N THR A 147 24.91 22.21 0.18
CA THR A 147 24.39 21.33 1.24
C THR A 147 24.49 22.01 2.61
N GLU A 148 25.52 22.82 2.82
CA GLU A 148 25.65 23.68 4.01
C GLU A 148 24.58 24.79 4.02
N ALA A 149 24.23 25.37 2.85
CA ALA A 149 23.21 26.41 2.75
C ALA A 149 21.81 25.98 3.23
N ASP A 150 21.41 24.73 2.99
CA ASP A 150 20.12 24.21 3.50
C ASP A 150 20.16 24.03 5.03
N THR A 151 21.27 23.54 5.58
CA THR A 151 21.45 23.39 7.04
C THR A 151 21.60 24.72 7.78
N GLN A 152 22.09 25.77 7.12
CA GLN A 152 22.21 27.13 7.69
C GLN A 152 20.92 27.95 7.60
N SER A 153 19.91 27.45 6.89
CA SER A 153 18.67 28.18 6.63
C SER A 153 17.64 28.15 7.78
N GLU A 154 17.85 27.32 8.81
CA GLU A 154 16.90 27.16 9.92
C GLU A 154 17.08 28.18 11.07
N ASP A 155 18.27 28.74 11.33
CA ASP A 155 18.50 29.42 12.63
C ASP A 155 18.90 30.92 12.58
N GLY A 156 19.07 31.53 11.41
CA GLY A 156 19.77 32.83 11.34
C GLY A 156 19.03 34.05 10.78
N ASN A 157 18.03 33.86 9.90
CA ASN A 157 17.67 34.96 8.99
C ASN A 157 16.18 35.09 8.63
N GLU A 158 15.28 34.71 9.54
CA GLU A 158 13.82 34.87 9.41
C GLU A 158 13.44 36.30 8.98
N ALA A 159 14.11 37.32 9.55
CA ALA A 159 13.83 38.73 9.28
C ALA A 159 14.26 39.20 7.88
N ALA A 160 15.29 38.61 7.27
CA ALA A 160 15.63 38.89 5.87
C ALA A 160 14.73 38.11 4.92
N ARG A 161 14.39 36.87 5.26
CA ARG A 161 13.45 36.04 4.50
C ARG A 161 12.08 36.70 4.39
N HIS A 162 11.57 37.25 5.49
CA HIS A 162 10.34 38.05 5.49
C HIS A 162 10.44 39.34 4.65
N ARG A 163 11.61 39.97 4.55
CA ARG A 163 11.82 41.15 3.69
C ARG A 163 11.79 40.78 2.21
N TYR A 164 12.43 39.67 1.81
CA TYR A 164 12.45 39.22 0.42
C TYR A 164 11.11 38.62 -0.04
N GLN A 165 10.39 37.93 0.85
CA GLN A 165 9.04 37.45 0.56
C GLN A 165 8.04 38.59 0.32
N ARG A 166 8.28 39.76 0.94
CA ARG A 166 7.48 40.99 0.80
C ARG A 166 7.59 41.64 -0.59
N LEU A 167 8.65 41.34 -1.34
CA LEU A 167 9.02 42.07 -2.57
C LEU A 167 8.66 41.34 -3.87
N PHE A 168 8.41 40.02 -3.83
CA PHE A 168 8.55 39.22 -5.06
C PHE A 168 7.25 38.82 -5.78
N TRP A 169 6.06 39.16 -5.29
CA TRP A 169 4.83 38.55 -5.84
C TRP A 169 3.68 39.48 -6.27
N GLU A 170 3.83 40.80 -6.23
CA GLU A 170 2.88 41.70 -6.92
C GLU A 170 3.65 42.87 -7.56
N PRO A 171 3.31 43.31 -8.79
CA PRO A 171 3.72 44.62 -9.28
C PRO A 171 3.02 45.69 -8.42
N VAL A 172 3.66 46.07 -7.32
CA VAL A 172 3.17 47.14 -6.44
C VAL A 172 3.47 48.47 -7.12
N VAL A 173 2.43 49.20 -7.50
CA VAL A 173 2.58 50.60 -7.93
C VAL A 173 3.08 51.39 -6.73
N GLU A 174 4.13 52.20 -6.90
CA GLU A 174 4.78 52.95 -5.83
C GLU A 174 3.75 53.72 -4.97
N GLY A 175 3.53 53.26 -3.74
CA GLY A 175 2.65 53.92 -2.76
C GLY A 175 1.46 53.11 -2.21
N GLN A 176 1.18 51.90 -2.71
CA GLN A 176 0.17 51.01 -2.10
C GLN A 176 0.81 49.85 -1.32
N GLU A 177 0.23 49.50 -0.18
CA GLU A 177 0.68 48.33 0.58
C GLU A 177 0.17 47.02 -0.07
N PRO A 178 0.99 45.95 -0.12
CA PRO A 178 0.58 44.69 -0.72
C PRO A 178 -0.61 44.06 0.03
N ILE A 179 -1.59 43.55 -0.72
CA ILE A 179 -2.88 43.10 -0.17
C ILE A 179 -2.77 41.66 0.40
N LEU A 180 -1.99 40.79 -0.25
CA LEU A 180 -1.86 39.38 0.12
C LEU A 180 -1.31 39.12 1.53
N PRO A 181 -0.26 39.82 2.02
CA PRO A 181 0.23 39.64 3.39
C PRO A 181 -0.84 39.92 4.46
N ALA A 182 -1.69 40.92 4.22
CA ALA A 182 -2.77 41.25 5.15
C ALA A 182 -3.84 40.15 5.20
N ILE A 183 -4.17 39.55 4.04
CA ILE A 183 -5.11 38.42 3.96
C ILE A 183 -4.55 37.18 4.66
N LEU A 184 -3.27 36.86 4.46
CA LEU A 184 -2.62 35.70 5.07
C LEU A 184 -2.45 35.86 6.59
N ALA A 185 -2.13 37.07 7.07
CA ALA A 185 -2.08 37.37 8.49
C ALA A 185 -3.47 37.23 9.13
N LYS A 186 -4.51 37.73 8.44
CA LYS A 186 -5.90 37.59 8.87
C LYS A 186 -6.34 36.12 8.91
N SER A 187 -6.02 35.32 7.89
CA SER A 187 -6.39 33.91 7.86
C SER A 187 -5.72 33.09 8.96
N ARG A 188 -4.46 33.40 9.30
CA ARG A 188 -3.76 32.78 10.43
C ARG A 188 -4.42 33.15 11.76
N ALA A 189 -4.71 34.43 11.98
CA ALA A 189 -5.39 34.89 13.19
C ALA A 189 -6.79 34.27 13.34
N ASP A 190 -7.53 34.11 12.23
CA ASP A 190 -8.85 33.47 12.24
C ASP A 190 -8.74 31.96 12.53
N ALA A 191 -7.73 31.27 11.98
CA ALA A 191 -7.46 29.87 12.29
C ALA A 191 -7.11 29.63 13.76
N GLU A 192 -6.29 30.49 14.36
CA GLU A 192 -5.96 30.44 15.79
C GLU A 192 -7.16 30.71 16.68
N LYS A 193 -8.04 31.65 16.29
CA LYS A 193 -9.30 31.88 17.01
C LYS A 193 -10.22 30.67 16.92
N HIS A 194 -10.30 30.02 15.75
CA HIS A 194 -11.10 28.81 15.57
C HIS A 194 -10.58 27.64 16.41
N SER A 195 -9.26 27.43 16.47
CA SER A 195 -8.68 26.35 17.28
C SER A 195 -8.88 26.58 18.77
N LYS A 196 -8.71 27.83 19.25
CA LYS A 196 -9.00 28.21 20.64
C LYS A 196 -10.47 28.04 20.99
N ALA A 197 -11.39 28.53 20.16
CA ALA A 197 -12.82 28.36 20.37
C ALA A 197 -13.24 26.89 20.37
N GLU A 198 -12.60 26.04 19.56
CA GLU A 198 -12.85 24.60 19.55
C GLU A 198 -12.31 23.93 20.82
N ALA A 199 -11.13 24.31 21.30
CA ALA A 199 -10.58 23.83 22.57
C ALA A 199 -11.44 24.24 23.79
N GLU A 200 -11.89 25.49 23.83
CA GLU A 200 -12.82 26.00 24.85
C GLU A 200 -14.18 25.28 24.81
N ALA A 201 -14.67 24.95 23.60
CA ALA A 201 -15.87 24.15 23.45
C ALA A 201 -15.68 22.68 23.89
N ARG A 202 -14.45 22.13 23.85
CA ARG A 202 -14.11 20.81 24.40
C ARG A 202 -14.10 20.81 25.93
N SER A 203 -13.72 21.94 26.55
CA SER A 203 -13.69 22.07 28.01
C SER A 203 -15.04 22.40 28.66
N ASN A 204 -16.07 22.74 27.88
CA ASN A 204 -17.39 23.01 28.42
C ASN A 204 -18.11 21.71 28.83
N GLU A 205 -18.23 21.50 30.15
CA GLU A 205 -18.87 20.35 30.83
C GLU A 205 -20.29 20.01 30.34
N GLY A 206 -20.99 20.94 29.70
CA GLY A 206 -22.37 20.73 29.23
C GLY A 206 -22.52 19.87 27.96
N LEU A 207 -21.43 19.47 27.31
CA LEU A 207 -21.46 18.59 26.13
C LEU A 207 -20.98 17.16 26.41
N THR A 208 -20.29 16.95 27.52
CA THR A 208 -19.83 15.65 27.99
C THR A 208 -20.82 15.14 29.02
N VAL A 209 -21.79 14.34 28.59
CA VAL A 209 -22.84 13.76 29.47
C VAL A 209 -22.25 12.85 30.57
N PHE A 210 -21.00 12.42 30.44
CA PHE A 210 -20.34 11.59 31.43
C PHE A 210 -19.44 12.45 32.31
N GLN A 211 -19.93 12.76 33.51
CA GLN A 211 -19.10 13.23 34.61
C GLN A 211 -17.99 12.21 34.83
N HIS A 212 -16.75 12.69 34.86
CA HIS A 212 -15.57 11.90 35.13
C HIS A 212 -15.59 11.45 36.59
N GLU A 213 -16.17 10.28 36.84
CA GLU A 213 -15.75 9.46 37.98
C GLU A 213 -14.78 8.42 37.43
N GLU A 214 -13.50 8.64 37.73
CA GLU A 214 -12.38 7.69 37.74
C GLU A 214 -12.34 6.67 36.59
N SER A 215 -11.33 6.78 35.72
CA SER A 215 -11.00 5.85 34.64
C SER A 215 -11.20 4.37 35.04
N HIS A 216 -12.40 3.85 34.80
CA HIS A 216 -12.77 2.48 35.14
C HIS A 216 -12.20 1.56 34.08
N GLU A 217 -11.02 1.02 34.35
CA GLU A 217 -10.47 -0.07 33.55
C GLU A 217 -11.35 -1.31 33.76
N HIS A 218 -12.18 -1.64 32.76
CA HIS A 218 -12.98 -2.86 32.80
C HIS A 218 -12.22 -3.99 32.11
N ILE A 219 -11.74 -4.97 32.89
CA ILE A 219 -11.04 -6.15 32.38
C ILE A 219 -12.02 -7.32 32.34
N VAL A 220 -12.27 -7.87 31.15
CA VAL A 220 -13.13 -9.04 30.96
C VAL A 220 -12.26 -10.27 30.70
N GLU A 221 -12.28 -11.21 31.65
CA GLU A 221 -11.58 -12.49 31.53
C GLU A 221 -12.54 -13.60 31.05
N ARG A 222 -12.16 -14.34 30.01
CA ARG A 222 -12.90 -15.52 29.52
C ARG A 222 -11.92 -16.68 29.30
N PRO A 223 -12.20 -17.89 29.82
CA PRO A 223 -11.28 -19.02 29.69
C PRO A 223 -11.05 -19.38 28.22
N GLY A 224 -9.77 -19.53 27.84
CA GLY A 224 -9.36 -19.87 26.48
C GLY A 224 -9.22 -18.69 25.50
N ARG A 225 -9.35 -17.44 25.97
CA ARG A 225 -9.06 -16.22 25.19
C ARG A 225 -8.19 -15.25 26.00
N PRO A 226 -7.39 -14.38 25.36
CA PRO A 226 -6.66 -13.32 26.05
C PRO A 226 -7.64 -12.34 26.71
N SER A 227 -7.25 -11.78 27.86
CA SER A 227 -8.05 -10.79 28.59
C SER A 227 -8.20 -9.52 27.75
N ILE A 228 -9.42 -8.98 27.70
CA ILE A 228 -9.72 -7.73 26.99
C ILE A 228 -9.81 -6.62 28.02
N LYS A 229 -8.93 -5.61 27.90
CA LYS A 229 -8.92 -4.40 28.72
C LYS A 229 -9.62 -3.28 27.96
N PHE A 230 -10.75 -2.80 28.47
CA PHE A 230 -11.42 -1.62 27.95
C PHE A 230 -10.89 -0.39 28.69
N VAL A 231 -10.22 0.50 27.95
CA VAL A 231 -9.76 1.80 28.44
C VAL A 231 -10.71 2.86 27.92
N ASP A 232 -11.31 3.63 28.83
CA ASP A 232 -12.14 4.77 28.45
C ASP A 232 -11.26 5.86 27.84
N VAL A 233 -11.45 6.13 26.55
CA VAL A 233 -10.72 7.18 25.81
C VAL A 233 -11.36 8.57 25.96
N GLY A 234 -12.47 8.67 26.69
CA GLY A 234 -13.19 9.91 26.96
C GLY A 234 -13.68 10.63 25.71
N GLY A 235 -13.97 11.93 25.87
CA GLY A 235 -14.50 12.80 24.80
C GLY A 235 -13.51 13.17 23.68
N LYS A 236 -12.29 12.61 23.66
CA LYS A 236 -11.23 12.98 22.69
C LYS A 236 -11.63 12.81 21.23
N PHE A 237 -12.57 11.91 20.94
CA PHE A 237 -13.06 11.61 19.60
C PHE A 237 -14.49 12.11 19.32
N LEU A 238 -15.08 12.89 20.24
CA LEU A 238 -16.40 13.47 20.01
C LEU A 238 -16.28 14.72 19.15
N ASN A 239 -16.93 14.70 17.98
CA ASN A 239 -17.05 15.88 17.15
C ASN A 239 -18.11 16.84 17.76
N ILE A 240 -17.65 17.91 18.41
CA ILE A 240 -18.53 18.89 19.10
C ILE A 240 -19.58 19.47 18.16
N ARG A 241 -19.20 19.74 16.90
CA ARG A 241 -20.13 20.32 15.93
C ARG A 241 -21.27 19.34 15.63
N GLU A 242 -20.96 18.05 15.55
CA GLU A 242 -21.94 16.99 15.35
C GLU A 242 -22.85 16.82 16.56
N GLN A 243 -22.30 16.86 17.79
CA GLN A 243 -23.07 16.84 19.03
C GLN A 243 -24.05 18.03 19.12
N MET A 244 -23.59 19.24 18.83
CA MET A 244 -24.42 20.44 18.79
C MET A 244 -25.53 20.34 17.74
N HIS A 245 -25.23 19.79 16.55
CA HIS A 245 -26.22 19.55 15.51
C HIS A 245 -27.28 18.54 15.97
N ARG A 246 -26.85 17.42 16.57
CA ARG A 246 -27.75 16.40 17.12
C ARG A 246 -28.66 16.95 18.22
N ARG A 247 -28.12 17.78 19.12
CA ARG A 247 -28.92 18.41 20.19
C ARG A 247 -29.98 19.36 19.61
N LYS A 248 -29.59 20.20 18.66
CA LYS A 248 -30.51 21.12 17.97
C LYS A 248 -31.59 20.38 17.17
N ASP A 249 -31.24 19.27 16.52
CA ASP A 249 -32.22 18.42 15.84
C ASP A 249 -33.13 17.68 16.81
N ALA A 250 -32.65 17.28 17.99
CA ALA A 250 -33.47 16.70 19.04
C ALA A 250 -34.48 17.71 19.60
N GLU A 251 -34.05 18.96 19.86
CA GLU A 251 -34.94 20.06 20.26
C GLU A 251 -36.02 20.35 19.20
N ARG A 252 -35.66 20.28 17.91
CA ARG A 252 -36.61 20.41 16.80
C ARG A 252 -37.60 19.26 16.65
N ARG A 253 -37.24 18.05 17.09
CA ARG A 253 -38.14 16.88 17.09
C ARG A 253 -39.04 16.83 18.32
N HIS A 254 -38.63 17.52 19.38
CA HIS A 254 -39.36 17.57 20.66
C HIS A 254 -40.44 18.66 20.66
N ASN A 255 -40.27 19.72 19.86
CA ASN A 255 -41.30 20.73 19.61
C ASN A 255 -42.20 20.35 18.43
#